data_AF-A0A1V5AIY2-F1
#
_entry.id   AF-A0A1V5AIY2-F1
#
_cell.length_a   1.000
_cell.length_b   1.000
_cell.length_c   1.000
_cell.angle_alpha   90.00
_cell.angle_beta   90.00
_cell.angle_gamma   90.00
#
_symmetry.space_group_name_H-M   'P 1'
#
loop_
_entity.id
_entity.type
_entity.pdbx_description
1 polymer ?
#
loop_
_entity_poly.entity_id
_entity_poly.type
_entity_poly.pdbx_seq_one_letter_code
_entity_poly.pdbx_strand_id
1 'polypeptide(L)'
;MNQEERDSILNEVQALRQLHGDALCDIEKCRQFGYRMALLLDRLEELGESSLANRAMDILMVCSPKTASHCENSSRTSDMLEHLVERLKSII
;
A
#
# COMPACT_ATOMS: atom_id res chain seq x y z
N MET A 1 -7.66 16.14 3.53
CA MET A 1 -8.39 14.94 4.00
C MET A 1 -9.07 15.18 5.35
N ASN A 2 -10.29 14.66 5.57
CA ASN A 2 -11.01 14.71 6.85
C ASN A 2 -10.72 13.47 7.74
N GLN A 3 -11.26 13.44 8.98
CA GLN A 3 -11.00 12.36 9.94
C GLN A 3 -11.45 10.98 9.43
N GLU A 4 -12.66 10.90 8.87
CA GLU A 4 -13.26 9.65 8.41
C GLU A 4 -12.50 9.09 7.19
N GLU A 5 -12.14 9.96 6.25
CA GLU A 5 -11.29 9.61 5.11
C GLU A 5 -9.94 9.06 5.56
N ARG A 6 -9.32 9.73 6.55
CA ARG A 6 -8.04 9.31 7.11
C ARG A 6 -8.13 7.95 7.78
N ASP A 7 -9.15 7.71 8.60
CA ASP A 7 -9.33 6.43 9.29
C ASP A 7 -9.61 5.31 8.28
N SER A 8 -10.38 5.61 7.23
CA SER A 8 -10.62 4.68 6.12
C SER A 8 -9.33 4.33 5.37
N ILE A 9 -8.49 5.32 5.04
CA ILE A 9 -7.20 5.10 4.39
C ILE A 9 -6.24 4.32 5.30
N LEU A 10 -6.18 4.66 6.59
CA LEU A 10 -5.36 3.96 7.56
C LEU A 10 -5.72 2.47 7.65
N ASN A 11 -7.02 2.17 7.71
CA ASN A 11 -7.52 0.79 7.71
C ASN A 11 -7.14 0.04 6.42
N GLU A 12 -7.23 0.70 5.26
CA GLU A 12 -6.84 0.09 3.99
C GLU A 12 -5.34 -0.21 3.94
N VAL A 13 -4.48 0.72 4.38
CA VAL A 13 -3.02 0.49 4.43
C VAL A 13 -2.66 -0.65 5.38
N GLN A 14 -3.35 -0.78 6.52
CA GLN A 14 -3.16 -1.91 7.44
C GLN A 14 -3.59 -3.24 6.80
N ALA A 15 -4.72 -3.26 6.10
CA ALA A 15 -5.18 -4.44 5.39
C ALA A 15 -4.22 -4.83 4.24
N LEU A 16 -3.66 -3.86 3.53
CA LEU A 16 -2.62 -4.08 2.52
C LEU A 16 -1.34 -4.68 3.11
N ARG A 17 -0.92 -4.23 4.32
CA ARG A 17 0.23 -4.80 5.04
C ARG A 17 0.01 -6.27 5.40
N GLN A 18 -1.17 -6.60 5.92
CA GLN A 18 -1.54 -7.99 6.22
C GLN A 18 -1.57 -8.83 4.95
N LEU A 19 -2.25 -8.34 3.91
CA LEU A 19 -2.37 -9.04 2.62
C LEU A 19 -1.00 -9.31 1.98
N HIS A 20 -0.08 -8.35 2.04
CA HIS A 20 1.28 -8.52 1.53
C HIS A 20 2.07 -9.58 2.31
N GLY A 21 1.95 -9.59 3.65
CA GLY A 21 2.56 -10.64 4.50
C GLY A 21 2.02 -12.04 4.18
N ASP A 22 0.72 -12.14 3.91
CA ASP A 22 0.03 -13.38 3.57
C ASP A 22 0.24 -13.83 2.12
N ALA A 23 0.79 -12.96 1.26
CA ALA A 23 1.02 -13.19 -0.17
C ALA A 23 2.36 -13.89 -0.47
N LEU A 24 3.14 -14.28 0.54
CA LEU A 24 4.38 -15.03 0.35
C LEU A 24 4.09 -16.35 -0.38
N CYS A 25 4.45 -16.39 -1.67
CA CYS A 25 4.18 -17.48 -2.61
C CYS A 25 2.70 -17.67 -3.03
N ASP A 26 1.82 -16.70 -2.78
CA ASP A 26 0.45 -16.70 -3.28
C ASP A 26 0.27 -15.60 -4.34
N ILE A 27 0.29 -16.02 -5.60
CA ILE A 27 0.21 -15.11 -6.75
C ILE A 27 -1.13 -14.35 -6.81
N GLU A 28 -2.21 -14.97 -6.36
CA GLU A 28 -3.54 -14.35 -6.38
C GLU A 28 -3.63 -13.26 -5.32
N LYS A 29 -3.10 -13.51 -4.12
CA LYS A 29 -2.96 -12.45 -3.10
C LYS A 29 -2.01 -11.34 -3.51
N CYS A 30 -0.92 -11.66 -4.20
CA CYS A 30 0.00 -10.65 -4.73
C CYS A 30 -0.68 -9.76 -5.79
N ARG A 31 -1.48 -10.34 -6.69
CA ARG A 31 -2.31 -9.59 -7.65
C ARG A 31 -3.35 -8.73 -6.94
N GLN A 32 -4.01 -9.28 -5.92
CA GLN A 32 -4.99 -8.55 -5.12
C GLN A 32 -4.35 -7.35 -4.41
N PHE A 33 -3.14 -7.52 -3.85
CA PHE A 33 -2.37 -6.43 -3.25
C PHE A 33 -2.10 -5.32 -4.27
N GLY A 34 -1.59 -5.65 -5.46
CA GLY A 34 -1.31 -4.68 -6.51
C GLY A 34 -2.55 -3.90 -6.94
N TYR A 35 -3.68 -4.59 -7.14
CA TYR A 35 -4.95 -3.95 -7.48
C TYR A 35 -5.44 -2.99 -6.38
N ARG A 36 -5.47 -3.44 -5.13
CA ARG A 36 -5.92 -2.60 -4.01
C ARG A 36 -4.99 -1.41 -3.75
N MET A 37 -3.68 -1.60 -3.94
CA MET A 37 -2.72 -0.51 -3.84
C MET A 37 -2.91 0.54 -4.95
N ALA A 38 -3.25 0.12 -6.17
CA ALA A 38 -3.60 1.05 -7.25
C ALA A 38 -4.87 1.85 -6.93
N LEU A 39 -5.92 1.21 -6.39
CA LEU A 39 -7.11 1.92 -5.94
C LEU A 39 -6.82 2.92 -4.81
N LEU A 40 -5.92 2.57 -3.89
CA LEU A 40 -5.48 3.48 -2.84
C LEU A 40 -4.75 4.69 -3.43
N LEU A 41 -3.89 4.49 -4.43
CA LEU A 41 -3.22 5.57 -5.15
C LEU A 41 -4.25 6.52 -5.78
N ASP A 42 -5.18 6.00 -6.58
CA ASP A 42 -6.23 6.80 -7.23
C ASP A 42 -7.00 7.65 -6.20
N ARG A 43 -7.39 7.04 -5.07
CA ARG A 43 -8.10 7.74 -3.99
C ARG A 43 -7.26 8.85 -3.35
N LEU A 44 -5.96 8.63 -3.16
CA LEU A 44 -5.06 9.66 -2.60
C LEU A 44 -4.88 10.84 -3.58
N GLU A 45 -4.85 10.55 -4.89
CA GLU A 45 -4.80 11.57 -5.94
C GLU A 45 -6.09 12.39 -5.99
N GLU A 46 -7.27 11.74 -5.92
CA GLU A 46 -8.58 12.40 -5.85
C GLU A 46 -8.70 13.35 -4.65
N LEU A 47 -8.10 12.99 -3.51
CA LEU A 47 -8.05 13.81 -2.31
C LEU A 47 -6.99 14.93 -2.36
N GLY A 48 -6.16 14.98 -3.41
CA GLY A 48 -5.09 15.96 -3.57
C GLY A 48 -3.85 15.70 -2.70
N GLU A 49 -3.76 14.51 -2.06
CA GLU A 49 -2.71 14.15 -1.10
C GLU A 49 -1.42 13.70 -1.84
N SER A 50 -0.81 14.61 -2.60
CA SER A 50 0.30 14.31 -3.53
C SER A 50 1.49 13.60 -2.89
N SER A 51 1.80 13.91 -1.62
CA SER A 51 2.91 13.27 -0.88
C SER A 51 2.61 11.79 -0.56
N LEU A 52 1.36 11.48 -0.22
CA LEU A 52 0.91 10.11 0.06
C LEU A 52 0.75 9.33 -1.24
N ALA A 53 0.20 9.96 -2.30
CA ALA A 53 0.07 9.38 -3.62
C ALA A 53 1.44 8.97 -4.21
N ASN A 54 2.43 9.88 -4.19
CA ASN A 54 3.79 9.55 -4.63
C ASN A 54 4.37 8.34 -3.88
N ARG A 55 4.04 8.19 -2.59
CA ARG A 55 4.51 7.03 -1.81
C ARG A 55 3.81 5.74 -2.20
N ALA A 56 2.50 5.78 -2.48
CA ALA A 56 1.78 4.63 -3.00
C ALA A 56 2.33 4.20 -4.38
N MET A 57 2.66 5.19 -5.23
CA MET A 57 3.32 4.94 -6.52
C MET A 57 4.70 4.27 -6.34
N ASP A 58 5.53 4.74 -5.40
CA ASP A 58 6.82 4.09 -5.07
C ASP A 58 6.62 2.61 -4.71
N ILE A 59 5.59 2.30 -3.93
CA ILE A 59 5.33 0.91 -3.50
C ILE A 59 4.94 0.05 -4.70
N LEU A 60 4.09 0.55 -5.61
CA LEU A 60 3.71 -0.16 -6.83
C LEU A 60 4.91 -0.39 -7.76
N MET A 61 5.87 0.55 -7.81
CA MET A 61 7.11 0.37 -8.57
C MET A 61 8.01 -0.72 -7.98
N VAL A 62 8.03 -0.86 -6.65
CA VAL A 62 8.87 -1.84 -5.94
C VAL A 62 8.23 -3.24 -5.93
N CYS A 63 6.91 -3.32 -5.73
CA CYS A 63 6.18 -4.57 -5.61
C CYS A 63 5.23 -4.75 -6.80
N SER A 64 5.72 -5.41 -7.85
CA SER A 64 4.89 -5.86 -8.97
C SER A 64 4.69 -7.38 -8.89
N PRO A 65 3.46 -7.89 -9.10
CA PRO A 65 3.20 -9.33 -9.10
C PRO A 65 4.01 -10.03 -10.19
N LYS A 66 4.90 -10.94 -9.79
CA LYS A 66 5.65 -11.80 -10.70
C LYS A 66 5.14 -13.22 -10.61
N THR A 67 4.98 -13.87 -11.75
CA THR A 67 4.54 -15.26 -11.82
C THR A 67 5.63 -16.16 -11.25
N ALA A 68 5.33 -16.87 -10.16
CA ALA A 68 6.13 -17.98 -9.60
C ALA A 68 7.48 -17.63 -8.92
N SER A 69 7.62 -16.47 -8.28
CA SER A 69 8.78 -16.19 -7.41
C SER A 69 8.38 -15.60 -6.06
N HIS A 70 9.19 -15.86 -5.02
CA HIS A 70 9.13 -15.09 -3.78
C HIS A 70 9.27 -13.58 -4.10
N CYS A 71 8.55 -12.73 -3.36
CA CYS A 71 8.75 -11.29 -3.47
C CYS A 71 10.13 -10.93 -2.90
N GLU A 72 11.10 -10.67 -3.78
CA GLU A 72 12.47 -10.25 -3.41
C GLU A 72 12.46 -8.91 -2.64
N ASN A 73 11.41 -8.11 -2.84
CA ASN A 73 11.22 -6.83 -2.19
C ASN A 73 10.29 -6.90 -0.98
N SER A 74 10.04 -8.08 -0.41
CA SER A 74 9.02 -8.26 0.63
C SER A 74 9.27 -7.39 1.86
N SER A 75 10.51 -7.41 2.37
CA SER A 75 10.93 -6.58 3.52
C SER A 75 10.78 -5.10 3.20
N ARG A 76 11.37 -4.66 2.08
CA ARG A 76 11.31 -3.27 1.62
C ARG A 76 9.88 -2.77 1.47
N THR A 77 8.99 -3.57 0.88
CA THR A 77 7.57 -3.23 0.71
C THR A 77 6.87 -3.07 2.04
N SER A 78 7.18 -3.95 3.01
CA SER A 78 6.62 -3.90 4.36
C SER A 78 7.03 -2.62 5.11
N ASP A 79 8.31 -2.24 5.02
CA ASP A 79 8.83 -1.00 5.61
C ASP A 79 8.18 0.24 4.96
N MET A 80 7.97 0.21 3.64
CA MET A 80 7.34 1.32 2.92
C MET A 80 5.87 1.51 3.32
N LEU A 81 5.14 0.42 3.56
CA LEU A 81 3.77 0.44 4.09
C LEU A 81 3.74 0.97 5.54
N GLU A 82 4.70 0.58 6.36
CA GLU A 82 4.81 1.07 7.74
C GLU A 82 5.06 2.59 7.79
N HIS A 83 5.98 3.10 6.96
CA HIS A 83 6.19 4.54 6.82
C HIS A 83 4.94 5.28 6.31
N LEU A 84 4.13 4.64 5.46
CA LEU A 84 2.86 5.22 5.01
C LEU A 84 1.86 5.35 6.17
N VAL A 85 1.78 4.34 7.03
CA VAL A 85 0.98 4.37 8.27
C VAL A 85 1.45 5.50 9.20
N GLU A 86 2.75 5.61 9.42
CA GLU A 86 3.32 6.65 10.29
C GLU A 86 3.01 8.06 9.78
N ARG A 87 3.12 8.28 8.47
CA ARG A 87 2.76 9.57 7.85
C ARG A 87 1.29 9.90 8.00
N LEU A 88 0.40 8.93 7.79
CA LEU A 88 -1.04 9.11 7.99
C LEU A 88 -1.34 9.51 9.45
N LYS A 89 -0.65 8.89 10.40
CA LYS A 89 -0.76 9.21 11.83
C LYS A 89 -0.13 10.55 12.20
N SER A 90 0.80 11.11 11.42
CA SER A 90 1.44 12.39 11.73
C SER A 90 0.67 13.62 11.21
N ILE A 91 -0.42 13.43 10.46
CA ILE A 91 -1.28 14.52 9.95
C ILE A 91 -2.25 14.99 11.08
N ILE A 92 -1.76 15.07 12.33
CA ILE A 92 -2.52 15.49 13.52
C ILE A 92 -2.11 16.90 13.92
#